data_AF-A0A059F306-F1
#
_entry.id   AF-A0A059F306-F1
#
_cell.length_a   1.000
_cell.length_b   1.000
_cell.length_c   1.000
_cell.angle_alpha   90.00
_cell.angle_beta   90.00
_cell.angle_gamma   90.00
#
_symmetry.space_group_name_H-M   'P 1'
#
loop_
_entity.id
_entity.type
_entity.pdbx_description
1 polymer ?
#
loop_
_entity_poly.entity_id
_entity_poly.type
_entity_poly.pdbx_seq_one_letter_code
_entity_poly.pdbx_strand_id
1 'polypeptide(L)'
;MISYNILENTPFKGAKLKLWKIIKIYDCWLYGMNVKDISFILKLNKNTVTRYLRNLEICIADKYYNSVEPLGGDNIIVEIDESKFGKVKYHRGQIVEGVWIFGMIEVRKKEE
;
A
#
# COMPACT_ATOMS: atom_id res chain seq x y z
N MET A 1 -23.78 -2.02 25.87
CA MET A 1 -22.71 -3.02 25.70
C MET A 1 -22.32 -2.99 24.23
N ILE A 2 -21.22 -2.34 23.89
CA ILE A 2 -20.77 -2.25 22.49
C ILE A 2 -20.24 -3.63 22.11
N SER A 3 -20.89 -4.32 21.18
CA SER A 3 -20.42 -5.59 20.65
C SER A 3 -19.14 -5.35 19.85
N TYR A 4 -17.98 -5.61 20.46
CA TYR A 4 -16.70 -5.52 19.79
C TYR A 4 -16.54 -6.71 18.84
N ASN A 5 -16.62 -6.46 17.53
CA ASN A 5 -16.32 -7.46 16.52
C ASN A 5 -14.81 -7.48 16.25
N ILE A 6 -14.16 -8.57 16.67
CA ILE A 6 -12.71 -8.80 16.55
C ILE A 6 -12.21 -8.68 15.11
N LEU A 7 -13.08 -8.90 14.12
CA LEU A 7 -12.71 -8.91 12.70
C LEU A 7 -12.81 -7.53 12.03
N GLU A 8 -13.37 -6.50 12.68
CA GLU A 8 -13.64 -5.19 12.05
C GLU A 8 -12.38 -4.50 11.51
N ASN A 9 -11.26 -4.60 12.20
CA ASN A 9 -10.00 -3.94 11.81
C ASN A 9 -9.02 -4.92 11.15
N THR A 10 -9.55 -5.94 10.48
CA THR A 10 -8.75 -7.02 9.89
C THR A 10 -9.14 -7.26 8.42
N PRO A 11 -8.26 -7.87 7.61
CA PRO A 11 -8.60 -8.26 6.24
C PRO A 11 -9.72 -9.32 6.17
N PHE A 12 -10.16 -9.84 7.32
CA PHE A 12 -11.28 -10.78 7.44
C PHE A 12 -12.63 -10.11 7.68
N LYS A 13 -12.71 -8.78 7.73
CA LYS A 13 -13.98 -8.05 7.88
C LYS A 13 -14.97 -8.48 6.79
N GLY A 14 -16.18 -8.88 7.21
CA GLY A 14 -17.24 -9.31 6.30
C GLY A 14 -16.93 -10.59 5.51
N ALA A 15 -16.00 -11.43 6.00
CA ALA A 15 -15.61 -12.66 5.34
C ALA A 15 -16.80 -13.62 5.15
N LYS A 16 -17.05 -14.00 3.88
CA LYS A 16 -18.03 -15.05 3.53
C LYS A 16 -17.41 -16.45 3.48
N LEU A 17 -16.09 -16.55 3.28
CA LEU A 17 -15.36 -17.80 3.37
C LEU A 17 -14.96 -18.11 4.81
N LYS A 18 -14.78 -19.40 5.12
CA LYS A 18 -14.18 -19.85 6.38
C LYS A 18 -12.78 -19.26 6.52
N LEU A 19 -12.44 -18.81 7.73
CA LEU A 19 -11.20 -18.09 8.02
C LEU A 19 -9.94 -18.86 7.58
N TRP A 20 -9.86 -20.16 7.88
CA TRP A 20 -8.74 -21.01 7.49
C TRP A 20 -8.50 -21.03 5.96
N LYS A 21 -9.56 -20.90 5.17
CA LYS A 21 -9.47 -20.90 3.71
C LYS A 21 -8.91 -19.57 3.21
N ILE A 22 -9.24 -18.47 3.89
CA ILE A 22 -8.68 -17.14 3.61
C ILE A 22 -7.20 -17.11 3.99
N ILE A 23 -6.85 -17.62 5.18
CA ILE A 23 -5.45 -17.75 5.62
C ILE A 23 -4.66 -18.55 4.58
N LYS A 24 -5.22 -19.66 4.09
CA LYS A 24 -4.54 -20.47 3.06
C LYS A 24 -4.34 -19.74 1.73
N ILE A 25 -5.26 -18.85 1.33
CA ILE A 25 -5.05 -17.97 0.16
C ILE A 25 -3.82 -17.09 0.38
N TYR A 26 -3.70 -16.48 1.57
CA TYR A 26 -2.60 -15.59 1.92
C TYR A 26 -1.27 -16.35 1.98
N ASP A 27 -1.23 -17.50 2.64
CA ASP A 27 -0.04 -18.35 2.70
C ASP A 27 0.45 -18.70 1.30
N CYS A 28 -0.43 -19.20 0.42
CA CYS A 28 -0.03 -19.56 -0.94
C CYS A 28 0.50 -18.36 -1.73
N TRP A 29 -0.10 -17.18 -1.57
CA TRP A 29 0.40 -15.97 -2.21
C TRP A 29 1.79 -15.55 -1.67
N LEU A 30 2.02 -15.66 -0.35
CA LEU A 30 3.31 -15.40 0.27
C LEU A 30 4.41 -16.38 -0.19
N TYR A 31 4.05 -17.64 -0.48
CA TYR A 31 4.94 -18.61 -1.10
C TYR A 31 5.23 -18.34 -2.60
N GLY A 32 4.70 -17.25 -3.17
CA GLY A 32 4.95 -16.85 -4.56
C GLY A 32 4.07 -17.53 -5.59
N MET A 33 2.98 -18.20 -5.17
CA MET A 33 2.06 -18.85 -6.10
C MET A 33 1.23 -17.82 -6.86
N ASN A 34 0.95 -18.10 -8.14
CA ASN A 34 0.09 -17.22 -8.93
C ASN A 34 -1.40 -17.45 -8.57
N VAL A 35 -2.25 -16.46 -8.87
CA VAL A 35 -3.69 -16.51 -8.54
C VAL A 35 -4.42 -17.69 -9.21
N LYS A 36 -3.96 -18.15 -10.38
CA LYS A 36 -4.57 -19.28 -11.09
C LYS A 36 -4.32 -20.60 -10.33
N ASP A 37 -3.11 -20.80 -9.82
CA ASP A 37 -2.72 -21.98 -9.07
C ASP A 37 -3.45 -22.04 -7.72
N ILE A 38 -3.55 -20.89 -7.04
CA ILE A 38 -4.31 -20.76 -5.77
C ILE A 38 -5.79 -21.08 -6.01
N SER A 39 -6.35 -20.54 -7.10
CA SER A 39 -7.73 -20.80 -7.52
C SER A 39 -7.96 -22.29 -7.79
N PHE A 40 -7.01 -22.96 -8.45
CA PHE A 40 -7.05 -24.39 -8.74
C PHE A 40 -6.98 -25.24 -7.46
N ILE A 41 -5.99 -25.00 -6.59
CA ILE A 41 -5.75 -25.77 -5.36
C ILE A 41 -6.93 -25.66 -4.39
N LEU A 42 -7.43 -24.44 -4.18
CA LEU A 42 -8.50 -24.19 -3.22
C LEU A 42 -9.90 -24.39 -3.82
N LYS A 43 -10.00 -24.73 -5.11
CA LYS A 43 -11.25 -24.84 -5.87
C LYS A 43 -12.12 -23.60 -5.68
N LEU A 44 -11.52 -22.43 -5.87
CA LEU A 44 -12.17 -21.12 -5.72
C LEU A 44 -12.21 -20.42 -7.07
N ASN A 45 -13.23 -19.57 -7.27
CA ASN A 45 -13.22 -18.67 -8.41
C ASN A 45 -12.03 -17.69 -8.28
N LYS A 46 -11.28 -17.51 -9.37
CA LYS A 46 -10.14 -16.57 -9.46
C LYS A 46 -10.49 -15.18 -8.92
N ASN A 47 -11.67 -14.65 -9.24
CA ASN A 47 -12.13 -13.34 -8.78
C ASN A 47 -12.28 -13.29 -7.25
N THR A 48 -12.63 -14.42 -6.62
CA THR A 48 -12.70 -14.52 -5.16
C THR A 48 -11.30 -14.45 -4.54
N VAL A 49 -10.33 -15.16 -5.12
CA VAL A 49 -8.93 -15.11 -4.67
C VAL A 49 -8.38 -13.69 -4.80
N THR A 50 -8.53 -13.06 -5.98
CA THR A 50 -8.11 -11.67 -6.21
C THR A 50 -8.74 -10.70 -5.22
N ARG A 51 -10.04 -10.85 -4.91
CA ARG A 51 -10.73 -9.99 -3.95
C ARG A 51 -10.11 -10.09 -2.55
N TYR A 52 -9.83 -11.30 -2.06
CA TYR A 52 -9.23 -11.48 -0.75
C TYR A 52 -7.80 -10.94 -0.69
N LEU A 53 -7.00 -11.11 -1.74
CA LEU A 53 -5.65 -10.54 -1.83
C LEU A 53 -5.68 -9.00 -1.89
N ARG A 54 -6.60 -8.40 -2.66
CA ARG A 54 -6.76 -6.94 -2.71
C ARG A 54 -7.21 -6.37 -1.36
N ASN A 55 -8.11 -7.05 -0.65
CA ASN A 55 -8.50 -6.65 0.69
C ASN A 55 -7.31 -6.69 1.66
N LEU A 56 -6.45 -7.71 1.56
CA LEU A 56 -5.22 -7.81 2.34
C LEU A 56 -4.27 -6.66 2.02
N GLU A 57 -4.04 -6.39 0.74
CA GLU A 57 -3.18 -5.30 0.25
C GLU A 57 -3.63 -3.94 0.80
N ILE A 58 -4.92 -3.63 0.74
CA ILE A 58 -5.47 -2.37 1.28
C ILE A 58 -5.23 -2.29 2.79
N CYS A 59 -5.48 -3.36 3.55
CA CYS A 59 -5.23 -3.38 4.99
C CYS A 59 -3.75 -3.22 5.35
N ILE A 60 -2.85 -3.82 4.56
CA ILE A 60 -1.40 -3.69 4.76
C ILE A 60 -0.96 -2.25 4.45
N ALA A 61 -1.40 -1.70 3.31
CA ALA A 61 -1.06 -0.33 2.92
C ALA A 61 -1.53 0.68 3.96
N ASP A 62 -2.78 0.58 4.40
CA ASP A 62 -3.35 1.45 5.43
C ASP A 62 -2.56 1.36 6.74
N LYS A 63 -2.25 0.13 7.21
CA LYS A 63 -1.39 -0.04 8.40
C LYS A 63 0.00 0.53 8.21
N TYR A 64 0.61 0.35 7.04
CA TYR A 64 1.93 0.86 6.75
C TYR A 64 1.93 2.39 6.82
N TYR A 65 1.05 3.06 6.07
CA TYR A 65 0.99 4.53 6.08
C TYR A 65 0.60 5.11 7.43
N ASN A 66 -0.27 4.45 8.20
CA ASN A 66 -0.60 4.88 9.56
C ASN A 66 0.52 4.63 10.57
N SER A 67 1.47 3.74 10.25
CA SER A 67 2.65 3.47 11.09
C SER A 67 3.85 4.33 10.73
N VAL A 68 3.84 4.95 9.54
CA VAL A 68 4.89 5.88 9.11
C VAL A 68 4.71 7.17 9.91
N GLU A 69 5.74 7.52 10.69
CA GLU A 69 5.77 8.80 11.39
C GLU A 69 5.76 9.95 10.36
N PRO A 70 4.97 11.02 10.58
CA PRO A 70 5.01 12.20 9.73
C PRO A 70 6.42 12.80 9.70
N LEU A 71 6.84 13.31 8.54
CA LEU A 71 8.09 14.04 8.43
C LEU A 71 8.05 15.35 9.23
N GLY A 72 9.14 15.65 9.92
CA GLY A 72 9.29 16.86 10.74
C GLY A 72 8.92 16.65 12.21
N GLY A 73 8.65 17.75 12.91
CA GLY A 73 8.42 17.77 14.35
C GLY A 73 9.21 18.90 15.02
N ASP A 74 9.07 19.04 16.33
CA ASP A 74 9.79 20.06 17.08
C ASP A 74 11.31 19.87 16.92
N ASN A 75 12.01 20.97 16.63
CA ASN A 75 13.47 21.01 16.37
C ASN A 75 13.96 20.23 15.13
N ILE A 76 13.08 19.79 14.23
CA ILE A 76 13.44 19.16 12.95
C ILE A 76 13.20 20.15 11.81
N ILE A 77 14.23 20.40 10.99
CA ILE A 77 14.09 21.16 9.74
C ILE A 77 13.86 20.15 8.61
N VAL A 78 12.75 20.29 7.88
CA VAL A 78 12.52 19.52 6.66
C VAL A 78 12.98 20.37 5.47
N GLU A 79 14.05 19.94 4.80
CA GLU A 79 14.48 20.53 3.54
C GLU A 79 13.69 19.89 2.41
N ILE A 80 13.07 20.74 1.57
CA ILE A 80 12.27 20.34 0.43
C ILE A 80 12.98 20.82 -0.83
N ASP A 81 13.29 19.91 -1.74
CA ASP A 81 13.81 20.22 -3.07
C ASP A 81 12.71 19.99 -4.11
N GLU A 82 12.58 20.92 -5.05
CA GLU A 82 11.56 20.89 -6.11
C GLU A 82 12.21 20.70 -7.47
N SER A 83 11.82 19.64 -8.18
CA SER A 83 12.29 19.37 -9.54
C SER A 83 11.11 19.28 -10.51
N LYS A 84 11.08 20.15 -11.53
CA LYS A 84 10.09 20.10 -12.60
C LYS A 84 10.62 19.32 -13.80
N PHE A 85 10.12 18.11 -14.00
CA PHE A 85 10.47 17.27 -15.14
C PHE A 85 9.49 17.50 -16.30
N GLY A 86 9.91 18.30 -17.29
CA GLY A 86 9.22 18.44 -18.57
C GLY A 86 10.17 18.09 -19.71
N LYS A 87 9.87 17.05 -20.49
CA LYS A 87 10.66 16.72 -21.68
C LYS A 87 9.80 16.89 -22.93
N VAL A 88 10.21 17.81 -23.80
CA VAL A 88 9.66 17.91 -25.15
C VAL A 88 10.30 16.81 -26.00
N LYS A 89 9.49 16.03 -26.72
CA LYS A 89 10.01 14.98 -27.63
C LYS A 89 10.89 15.64 -28.71
N TYR A 90 12.17 15.29 -28.77
CA TYR A 90 13.16 15.86 -29.70
C TYR A 90 13.35 17.38 -29.63
N HIS A 91 13.07 18.04 -28.50
CA HIS A 91 13.04 19.52 -28.39
C HIS A 91 12.13 20.19 -29.45
N ARG A 92 11.13 19.46 -29.96
CA ARG A 92 10.21 19.90 -31.01
C ARG A 92 8.77 19.55 -30.62
N GLY A 93 7.85 20.49 -30.86
CA GLY A 93 6.42 20.30 -30.60
C GLY A 93 5.93 21.01 -29.33
N GLN A 94 4.71 20.69 -28.93
CA GLN A 94 4.02 21.34 -27.81
C GLN A 94 4.79 21.18 -26.50
N ILE A 95 4.97 22.28 -25.79
CA ILE A 95 5.52 22.27 -24.43
C ILE A 95 4.51 21.54 -23.55
N VAL A 96 4.91 20.38 -23.03
CA VAL A 96 4.13 19.66 -22.03
C VAL A 96 4.45 20.30 -20.69
N GLU A 97 3.41 20.65 -19.94
CA GLU A 97 3.57 21.08 -18.56
C GLU A 97 4.18 19.92 -17.78
N GLY A 98 5.45 20.08 -17.39
CA GLY A 98 6.21 19.03 -16.72
C GLY A 98 5.60 18.61 -15.39
N VAL A 99 5.95 17.41 -14.93
CA VAL A 99 5.54 16.89 -13.63
C VAL A 99 6.45 17.47 -12.56
N TRP A 100 5.86 17.99 -11.49
CA TRP A 100 6.59 18.38 -10.28
C TRP A 100 6.91 17.14 -9.45
N ILE A 101 8.16 17.03 -9.04
CA ILE A 101 8.64 16.02 -8.10
C ILE A 101 9.26 16.76 -6.92
N PHE A 102 8.85 16.39 -5.72
CA PHE A 102 9.34 16.99 -4.47
C PHE A 102 10.18 15.94 -3.74
N GLY A 103 11.45 16.23 -3.50
CA GLY A 103 12.30 15.47 -2.59
C GLY A 103 12.26 16.12 -1.21
N MET A 104 12.22 15.31 -0.14
CA MET A 104 12.21 15.82 1.24
C MET A 104 13.24 15.08 2.08
N ILE A 105 13.96 15.81 2.93
CA ILE A 105 14.91 15.25 3.89
C ILE A 105 14.81 15.95 5.25
N GLU A 106 14.90 15.18 6.33
CA GLU A 106 14.95 15.71 7.69
C GLU A 106 16.39 16.03 8.08
N VAL A 107 16.59 17.26 8.55
CA VAL A 107 17.84 17.75 9.12
C VAL A 107 17.60 18.09 10.58
N ARG A 108 18.21 17.30 11.48
CA ARG A 108 18.17 17.56 12.93
C ARG A 108 19.20 18.62 13.28
N LYS A 109 18.78 19.69 13.94
CA LYS A 109 19.74 20.60 14.59
C LYS A 109 20.40 19.84 15.74
N LYS A 110 21.74 19.82 15.78
CA LYS A 110 22.45 19.41 16.99
C LYS A 110 22.14 20.45 18.07
N GLU A 111 21.67 19.99 19.22
CA GLU A 111 21.59 20.82 20.41
C GLU A 111 23.02 21.27 20.76
N GLU A 112 23.22 22.58 20.92
CA GLU A 112 24.45 23.22 21.41
C GLU A 112 24.52 23.18 22.93
#